data_AF-H8Z524-F1
#
_entry.id   AF-H8Z524-F1
#
_cell.length_a   1.000
_cell.length_b   1.000
_cell.length_c   1.000
_cell.angle_alpha   90.00
_cell.angle_beta   90.00
_cell.angle_gamma   90.00
#
_symmetry.space_group_name_H-M   'P 1'
#
loop_
_entity.id
_entity.type
_entity.pdbx_description
1 polymer ?
#
loop_
_entity_poly.entity_id
_entity_poly.type
_entity_poly.pdbx_seq_one_letter_code
_entity_poly.pdbx_strand_id
1 'polypeptide(L)' 'MAHHGSTSPPRRVLAVDDDPVSTLIIENELPDQFLVDTAHSGEEALERIERVMPDIILLDVI' A
#
# COMPACT_ATOMS: atom_id res chain seq x y z
N MET A 1 -20.13 -19.57 -17.17
CA MET A 1 -20.66 -18.30 -17.72
C MET A 1 -20.74 -17.33 -16.54
N ALA A 2 -20.03 -16.21 -16.42
CA ALA A 2 -19.14 -15.48 -17.31
C ALA A 2 -17.94 -14.95 -16.48
N HIS A 3 -16.73 -15.02 -17.04
CA HIS A 3 -15.58 -14.28 -16.52
C HIS A 3 -15.82 -12.79 -16.80
N HIS A 4 -16.05 -11.99 -15.77
CA HIS A 4 -15.90 -10.54 -15.88
C HIS A 4 -14.39 -10.24 -15.88
N GLY A 5 -13.80 -10.21 -17.07
CA GLY A 5 -12.52 -9.59 -17.30
C GLY A 5 -12.64 -8.08 -17.09
N SER A 6 -12.24 -7.60 -15.92
CA SER A 6 -11.93 -6.21 -15.67
C SER A 6 -10.44 -6.14 -15.34
N THR A 7 -9.60 -5.93 -16.35
CA THR A 7 -8.17 -5.66 -16.20
C THR A 7 -7.98 -4.23 -15.66
N SER A 8 -8.49 -3.96 -14.46
CA SER A 8 -8.11 -2.76 -13.73
C SER A 8 -6.66 -2.95 -13.26
N PRO A 9 -5.79 -1.94 -13.37
CA PRO A 9 -4.47 -2.04 -12.78
C PRO A 9 -4.61 -2.39 -11.28
N PRO A 10 -3.70 -3.22 -10.73
CA PRO A 10 -3.74 -3.56 -9.32
C PRO A 10 -3.68 -2.27 -8.50
N ARG A 11 -4.60 -2.12 -7.54
CA ARG A 11 -4.68 -0.91 -6.71
C ARG A 11 -3.43 -0.79 -5.86
N ARG A 12 -2.90 0.42 -5.70
CA ARG A 12 -1.68 0.67 -4.94
C ARG A 12 -2.01 1.12 -3.52
N VAL A 13 -1.40 0.46 -2.54
CA VAL A 13 -1.56 0.75 -1.11
C VAL A 13 -0.23 1.24 -0.57
N LEU A 14 -0.24 2.34 0.17
CA LEU A 14 0.91 2.78 0.95
C LEU A 14 0.65 2.50 2.43
N ALA A 15 1.41 1.59 3.02
CA ALA A 15 1.37 1.30 4.46
C ALA A 15 2.40 2.18 5.18
N VAL A 16 1.97 2.91 6.21
CA VAL A 16 2.81 3.86 6.96
C VAL A 16 2.77 3.51 8.44
N ASP A 17 3.87 2.98 8.96
CA ASP A 17 4.04 2.55 10.35
C ASP A 17 5.55 2.53 10.70
N ASP A 18 5.93 3.08 11.85
CA ASP A 18 7.32 3.15 12.28
C ASP A 18 7.87 1.80 12.75
N ASP A 19 7.00 0.85 13.10
CA ASP A 19 7.38 -0.55 13.33
C ASP A 19 7.52 -1.30 11.97
N PRO A 20 8.75 -1.71 11.59
CA PRO A 20 8.97 -2.47 10.37
C PRO A 20 8.24 -3.82 10.37
N VAL A 21 7.94 -4.39 11.54
CA VAL A 21 7.17 -5.65 11.63
C VAL A 21 5.75 -5.44 11.15
N SER A 22 5.10 -4.35 11.52
CA SER A 22 3.73 -4.01 11.08
C SER A 22 3.65 -3.87 9.57
N THR A 23 4.54 -3.07 8.97
CA THR A 23 4.57 -2.88 7.51
C THR A 23 4.84 -4.19 6.76
N LEU A 24 5.72 -5.06 7.29
CA LEU A 24 6.00 -6.38 6.71
C LEU A 24 4.77 -7.31 6.75
N ILE A 25 3.98 -7.27 7.83
CA ILE A 25 2.73 -8.02 7.91
C ILE A 25 1.76 -7.51 6.83
N ILE A 26 1.58 -6.20 6.72
CA ILE A 26 0.67 -5.61 5.72
C ILE A 26 1.11 -5.95 4.29
N GLU A 27 2.41 -5.88 4.00
CA GLU A 27 2.98 -6.27 2.70
C GLU A 27 2.70 -7.74 2.34
N ASN A 28 2.79 -8.65 3.32
CA ASN A 28 2.57 -10.07 3.10
C ASN A 28 1.08 -10.48 3.02
N GLU A 29 0.18 -9.74 3.65
CA GLU A 29 -1.25 -10.11 3.74
C GLU A 29 -2.11 -9.55 2.59
N LEU A 30 -1.63 -8.54 1.84
CA LEU A 30 -2.39 -7.89 0.75
C LEU A 30 -1.98 -8.18 -0.73
N PRO A 31 -0.98 -9.02 -1.08
CA PRO A 31 -0.35 -8.99 -2.40
C PRO A 31 -1.21 -9.51 -3.57
N ASP A 32 -2.24 -10.31 -3.30
CA ASP A 32 -3.05 -10.94 -4.36
C ASP A 32 -3.94 -9.95 -5.13
N GLN A 33 -4.16 -8.75 -4.59
CA GLN A 33 -5.07 -7.74 -5.15
C GLN A 33 -4.48 -6.33 -5.21
N PHE A 34 -3.34 -6.11 -4.55
CA PHE A 34 -2.76 -4.79 -4.36
C PHE A 34 -1.25 -4.78 -4.63
N LEU A 35 -0.75 -3.65 -5.12
CA LEU A 35 0.68 -3.32 -5.05
C LEU A 35 0.92 -2.57 -3.74
N VAL A 36 1.64 -3.18 -2.81
CA VAL A 36 1.92 -2.57 -1.51
C VAL A 36 3.29 -1.90 -1.54
N ASP A 37 3.32 -0.61 -1.22
CA ASP A 37 4.53 0.11 -0.84
C ASP A 37 4.49 0.36 0.68
N THR A 38 5.66 0.48 1.31
CA THR A 38 5.79 0.75 2.74
C THR A 38 6.50 2.08 2.98
N ALA A 39 6.24 2.73 4.11
CA ALA A 39 7.01 3.86 4.63
C ALA A 39 7.07 3.76 6.16
N HIS A 40 8.19 4.20 6.74
CA HIS A 40 8.44 4.11 8.19
C HIS A 40 8.39 5.45 8.90
N SER A 41 7.96 6.50 8.19
CA SER A 41 7.74 7.84 8.74
C SER A 41 6.79 8.63 7.84
N GLY A 42 6.23 9.71 8.38
CA GLY A 42 5.42 10.65 7.60
C GLY A 42 6.21 11.35 6.48
N GLU A 43 7.48 11.68 6.72
CA GLU A 43 8.36 12.30 5.71
C GLU A 43 8.59 11.34 4.53
N GLU A 44 8.97 10.10 4.81
CA GLU A 44 9.14 9.07 3.77
C GLU A 44 7.82 8.82 3.01
N ALA A 45 6.68 8.80 3.72
CA ALA A 45 5.38 8.63 3.10
C ALA A 45 5.07 9.76 2.12
N LEU A 46 5.33 11.02 2.49
CA LEU A 46 5.15 12.18 1.61
C LEU A 46 6.07 12.11 0.39
N GLU A 47 7.35 11.79 0.58
CA GLU A 47 8.30 11.62 -0.54
C GLU A 47 7.85 10.54 -1.53
N ARG A 48 7.24 9.46 -1.04
CA ARG A 48 6.68 8.38 -1.89
C ARG A 48 5.43 8.82 -2.61
N ILE A 49 4.52 9.52 -1.94
CA ILE A 49 3.29 10.07 -2.54
C ILE A 49 3.61 11.03 -3.70
N GLU A 50 4.65 11.85 -3.56
CA GLU A 50 5.10 12.76 -4.63
C GLU A 50 5.60 12.01 -5.88
N ARG A 51 6.17 10.80 -5.70
CA ARG A 51 6.68 9.98 -6.80
C ARG A 51 5.59 9.13 -7.44
N VAL A 52 4.73 8.53 -6.62
CA VAL A 52 3.66 7.63 -7.03
C VAL A 52 2.48 7.80 -6.06
N MET A 53 1.36 8.31 -6.57
CA MET A 53 0.14 8.49 -5.78
C MET A 53 -0.50 7.12 -5.47
N PRO A 54 -0.61 6.70 -4.19
CA PRO A 54 -1.36 5.51 -3.83
C PRO A 54 -2.88 5.72 -3.97
N ASP A 55 -3.62 4.63 -4.16
CA ASP A 55 -5.09 4.63 -4.12
C ASP A 55 -5.62 4.62 -2.68
N ILE A 56 -4.85 4.02 -1.76
CA ILE A 56 -5.18 3.86 -0.34
C ILE A 56 -3.92 4.09 0.49
N ILE A 57 -4.06 4.84 1.58
CA ILE A 57 -3.02 4.95 2.62
C ILE A 57 -3.54 4.24 3.86
N LEU A 58 -2.78 3.26 4.35
CA LEU A 58 -2.97 2.64 5.66
C LEU A 58 -2.01 3.34 6.62
N LEU A 59 -2.54 4.28 7.40
CA LEU A 59 -1.76 5.08 8.34
C LEU A 59 -2.00 4.57 9.75
N ASP A 60 -0.94 4.19 10.45
CA ASP A 60 -1.03 4.03 11.89
C ASP A 60 -1.12 5.41 12.57
N VAL A 61 -2.04 5.52 13.53
CA VAL A 61 -2.28 6.74 14.32
C VAL A 61 -2.19 6.34 15.78
N ILE A 62 -1.14 6.81 16.44
CA ILE A 62 -0.91 6.67 17.89
C ILE A 62 -2.14 6.95 18.76
#